data_AF-D4E3N5-F1
#
_entry.id   AF-D4E3N5-F1
#
_cell.length_a   1.000
_cell.length_b   1.000
_cell.length_c   1.000
_cell.angle_alpha   90.00
_cell.angle_beta   90.00
_cell.angle_gamma   90.00
#
_symmetry.space_group_name_H-M   'P 1'
#
loop_
_entity.id
_entity.type
_entity.pdbx_description
1 polymer ?
#
loop_
_entity_poly.entity_id
_entity_poly.type
_entity_poly.pdbx_seq_one_letter_code
_entity_poly.pdbx_strand_id
1 'polypeptide(L)'
;MIPAELRNDFRSILDEHYYTEDEKQVVKQADALCAYLKCLEELSAGNNEFKLAKARLEKTLQLRNSPEMEYFMAVFIPSFSLSLDEISLDSTL
;
A
#
# COMPACT_ATOMS: atom_id res chain seq x y z
N MET A 1 6.00 -25.03 9.89
CA MET A 1 4.58 -25.44 9.88
C MET A 1 3.98 -25.14 11.24
N ILE A 2 2.72 -24.70 11.33
CA ILE A 2 2.07 -24.33 12.61
C ILE A 2 1.78 -25.59 13.45
N PRO A 3 2.14 -25.61 14.76
CA PRO A 3 1.80 -26.68 15.69
C PRO A 3 0.30 -26.99 15.70
N ALA A 4 -0.07 -28.26 15.82
CA ALA A 4 -1.45 -28.71 15.63
C ALA A 4 -2.44 -28.02 16.59
N GLU A 5 -2.01 -27.80 17.83
CA GLU A 5 -2.74 -27.11 18.88
C GLU A 5 -3.03 -25.64 18.58
N LEU A 6 -2.20 -24.98 17.75
CA LEU A 6 -2.36 -23.55 17.40
C LEU A 6 -3.07 -23.35 16.05
N ARG A 7 -3.28 -24.40 15.25
CA ARG A 7 -3.78 -24.23 13.87
C ARG A 7 -5.15 -23.54 13.81
N ASN A 8 -6.01 -23.77 14.80
CA ASN A 8 -7.33 -23.14 14.83
C ASN A 8 -7.23 -21.66 15.19
N ASP A 9 -6.33 -21.30 16.10
CA ASP A 9 -6.12 -19.91 16.54
C ASP A 9 -5.61 -19.02 15.41
N PHE A 10 -4.78 -19.56 14.52
CA PHE A 10 -4.22 -18.82 13.38
C PHE A 10 -5.08 -18.88 12.12
N ARG A 11 -6.14 -19.70 12.09
CA ARG A 11 -6.86 -19.99 10.84
C ARG A 11 -7.48 -18.73 10.25
N SER A 12 -8.15 -17.92 11.07
CA SER A 12 -8.80 -16.68 10.62
C SER A 12 -7.83 -15.57 10.23
N ILE A 13 -6.52 -15.74 10.43
CA ILE A 13 -5.48 -14.75 10.14
C ILE A 13 -4.65 -15.16 8.91
N LEU A 14 -4.59 -16.45 8.59
CA LEU A 14 -3.73 -16.97 7.53
C LEU A 14 -4.50 -17.52 6.33
N ASP A 15 -5.74 -17.95 6.54
CA ASP A 15 -6.60 -18.46 5.49
C ASP A 15 -7.55 -17.36 5.03
N GLU A 16 -7.29 -16.84 3.82
CA GLU A 16 -8.09 -15.76 3.21
C GLU A 16 -9.58 -16.13 3.03
N HIS A 17 -9.95 -17.42 3.08
CA HIS A 17 -11.37 -17.82 3.03
C HIS A 17 -12.17 -17.36 4.25
N TYR A 18 -11.49 -17.01 5.34
CA TYR A 18 -12.11 -16.47 6.54
C TYR A 18 -12.29 -14.95 6.50
N TYR A 19 -11.76 -14.28 5.48
CA TYR A 19 -11.91 -12.84 5.33
C TYR A 19 -13.25 -12.54 4.65
N THR A 20 -13.90 -11.49 5.11
CA THR A 20 -14.99 -10.85 4.36
C THR A 20 -14.46 -10.30 3.03
N GLU A 21 -15.35 -10.10 2.06
CA GLU A 21 -14.95 -9.50 0.79
C GLU A 21 -14.41 -8.07 0.98
N ASP A 22 -14.97 -7.30 1.91
CA ASP A 22 -14.50 -5.95 2.23
C ASP A 22 -13.07 -5.97 2.78
N GLU A 23 -12.76 -6.86 3.73
CA GLU A 23 -11.40 -7.04 4.25
C GLU A 23 -10.42 -7.43 3.14
N LYS A 24 -10.82 -8.35 2.24
CA LYS A 24 -10.00 -8.73 1.08
C LYS A 24 -9.74 -7.55 0.15
N GLN A 25 -10.74 -6.70 -0.10
CA GLN A 25 -10.57 -5.51 -0.93
C GLN A 25 -9.59 -4.54 -0.28
N VAL A 26 -9.80 -4.19 1.00
CA VAL A 26 -8.92 -3.27 1.74
C VAL A 26 -7.47 -3.78 1.78
N VAL A 27 -7.26 -5.06 2.08
CA VAL A 27 -5.90 -5.64 2.10
C VAL A 27 -5.25 -5.59 0.72
N LYS A 28 -5.99 -5.90 -0.36
CA LYS A 28 -5.46 -5.84 -1.73
C LYS A 28 -5.19 -4.41 -2.20
N GLN A 29 -5.99 -3.44 -1.75
CA GLN A 29 -5.74 -2.02 -1.98
C GLN A 29 -4.46 -1.58 -1.27
N ALA A 30 -4.30 -1.94 0.01
CA ALA A 30 -3.11 -1.64 0.80
C ALA A 30 -1.84 -2.27 0.21
N ASP A 31 -1.89 -3.52 -0.23
CA ASP A 31 -0.77 -4.20 -0.90
C ASP A 31 -0.33 -3.44 -2.17
N ALA A 32 -1.28 -3.04 -3.02
CA ALA A 32 -0.99 -2.26 -4.23
C ALA A 32 -0.42 -0.87 -3.90
N LEU A 33 -0.92 -0.21 -2.86
CA LEU A 33 -0.40 1.07 -2.38
C LEU A 33 1.04 0.94 -1.87
N CYS A 34 1.34 -0.08 -1.07
CA CYS A 34 2.71 -0.34 -0.60
C CYS A 34 3.68 -0.58 -1.77
N ALA A 35 3.27 -1.37 -2.76
CA ALA A 35 4.07 -1.59 -3.96
C ALA A 35 4.28 -0.29 -4.77
N TYR A 36 3.26 0.55 -4.86
CA TYR A 36 3.34 1.85 -5.52
C TYR A 36 4.27 2.81 -4.79
N LEU A 37 4.18 2.90 -3.46
CA LEU A 37 5.07 3.68 -2.61
C LEU A 37 6.53 3.24 -2.78
N LYS A 38 6.79 1.93 -2.78
CA LYS A 38 8.13 1.40 -3.06
C LYS A 38 8.66 1.87 -4.41
N CYS A 39 7.81 1.93 -5.44
CA CYS A 39 8.21 2.48 -6.73
C CYS A 39 8.57 3.97 -6.65
N LEU A 40 7.82 4.77 -5.87
CA LEU A 40 8.13 6.20 -5.70
C LEU A 40 9.49 6.41 -5.01
N GLU A 41 9.76 5.64 -3.95
CA GLU A 41 11.05 5.69 -3.24
C GLU A 41 12.22 5.33 -4.17
N GLU A 42 12.10 4.24 -4.92
CA GLU A 42 13.14 3.80 -5.86
C GLU A 42 13.39 4.82 -6.96
N LEU A 43 12.33 5.43 -7.50
CA LEU A 43 12.45 6.49 -8.52
C LEU A 43 13.10 7.74 -7.94
N SER A 44 12.76 8.12 -6.69
CA SER A 44 13.39 9.22 -5.96
C SER A 44 14.88 8.96 -5.72
N ALA A 45 15.26 7.72 -5.44
CA ALA A 45 16.65 7.27 -5.34
C ALA A 45 17.38 7.15 -6.71
N GLY A 46 16.72 7.48 -7.81
CA GLY A 46 17.30 7.45 -9.17
C GLY A 46 17.21 6.11 -9.89
N ASN A 47 16.56 5.11 -9.29
CA ASN A 47 16.36 3.80 -9.89
C ASN A 47 15.19 3.80 -10.89
N ASN A 48 15.53 4.03 -12.15
CA ASN A 48 14.56 4.14 -13.24
C ASN A 48 13.93 2.80 -13.69
N GLU A 49 14.41 1.65 -13.19
CA GLU A 49 13.83 0.33 -13.52
C GLU A 49 12.37 0.22 -13.06
N PHE A 50 12.00 0.97 -12.02
CA PHE A 50 10.66 0.97 -11.44
C PHE A 50 9.62 1.79 -12.25
N LYS A 51 10.01 2.50 -13.32
CA LYS A 51 9.06 3.29 -14.14
C LYS A 51 7.92 2.45 -14.71
N LEU A 52 8.24 1.27 -15.24
CA LEU A 52 7.25 0.38 -15.83
C LEU A 52 6.34 -0.24 -14.75
N ALA A 53 6.92 -0.58 -13.59
CA ALA A 53 6.16 -1.11 -12.46
C ALA A 53 5.16 -0.07 -11.93
N LYS A 54 5.60 1.19 -11.76
CA LYS A 54 4.74 2.32 -11.37
C LYS A 54 3.54 2.46 -12.31
N ALA A 55 3.76 2.51 -13.62
CA ALA A 55 2.69 2.68 -14.59
C ALA A 55 1.67 1.52 -14.60
N ARG A 56 2.10 0.29 -14.26
CA ARG A 56 1.19 -0.86 -14.10
C ARG A 56 0.40 -0.78 -12.79
N LEU A 57 1.05 -0.33 -11.71
CA LEU A 57 0.42 -0.15 -10.41
C LEU A 57 -0.61 0.98 -10.43
N GLU A 58 -0.36 2.09 -11.13
CA GLU A 58 -1.34 3.18 -11.31
C GLU A 58 -2.65 2.68 -11.91
N LYS A 59 -2.58 1.80 -12.93
CA LYS A 59 -3.77 1.16 -13.51
C LYS A 59 -4.45 0.23 -12.50
N THR A 60 -3.67 -0.50 -11.71
CA THR A 60 -4.20 -1.41 -10.69
C THR A 60 -4.94 -0.65 -9.59
N LEU A 61 -4.38 0.48 -9.13
CA LEU A 61 -4.99 1.37 -8.15
C LEU A 61 -6.29 1.97 -8.69
N GLN A 62 -6.30 2.45 -9.94
CA GLN A 62 -7.52 2.94 -10.60
C GLN A 62 -8.64 1.88 -10.69
N LEU A 63 -8.29 0.62 -10.93
CA LEU A 63 -9.27 -0.47 -10.99
C LEU A 63 -9.80 -0.89 -9.61
N ARG A 64 -9.01 -0.67 -8.55
CA ARG A 64 -9.34 -1.01 -7.16
C ARG A 64 -9.80 0.20 -6.35
N ASN A 65 -10.15 1.28 -7.03
CA ASN A 65 -10.38 2.59 -6.44
C ASN A 65 -11.53 2.57 -5.41
N SER A 66 -11.38 3.34 -4.35
CA SER A 66 -12.37 3.54 -3.31
C SER A 66 -12.18 4.90 -2.63
N PRO A 67 -13.21 5.44 -1.94
CA PRO A 67 -13.11 6.75 -1.29
C PRO A 67 -11.93 6.83 -0.29
N GLU A 68 -11.68 5.77 0.46
CA GLU A 68 -10.56 5.69 1.40
C GLU A 68 -9.19 5.63 0.70
N MET A 69 -9.09 4.97 -0.46
CA MET A 69 -7.86 4.99 -1.27
C MET A 69 -7.63 6.38 -1.88
N GLU A 70 -8.66 7.03 -2.41
CA GLU A 70 -8.56 8.38 -2.95
C GLU A 70 -8.09 9.36 -1.88
N TYR A 71 -8.66 9.28 -0.68
CA TYR A 71 -8.22 10.08 0.45
C TYR A 71 -6.76 9.81 0.78
N PHE A 72 -6.35 8.53 0.86
CA PHE A 72 -4.96 8.19 1.15
C PHE A 72 -4.00 8.74 0.09
N MET A 73 -4.38 8.61 -1.19
CA MET A 73 -3.63 9.11 -2.34
C MET A 73 -3.51 10.64 -2.34
N ALA A 74 -4.56 11.35 -1.96
CA ALA A 74 -4.56 12.81 -1.91
C ALA A 74 -3.81 13.37 -0.69
N VAL A 75 -3.90 12.69 0.46
CA VAL A 75 -3.42 13.23 1.74
C VAL A 75 -2.01 12.78 2.09
N PHE A 76 -1.66 11.51 1.86
CA PHE A 76 -0.39 10.95 2.34
C PHE A 76 0.67 10.81 1.25
N ILE A 77 0.28 10.45 0.02
CA ILE A 77 1.24 10.20 -1.07
C ILE A 77 2.11 11.42 -1.43
N PRO A 78 1.62 12.67 -1.45
CA PRO A 78 2.47 13.82 -1.74
C PRO A 78 3.68 13.91 -0.79
N SER A 79 3.53 13.53 0.47
CA SER A 79 4.61 13.54 1.46
C SER A 79 5.74 12.55 1.15
N PHE A 80 5.52 11.51 0.33
CA PHE A 80 6.58 10.58 -0.10
C PHE A 80 7.51 11.18 -1.17
N SER A 81 7.17 12.35 -1.70
CA SER A 81 8.06 13.13 -2.58
C SER A 81 8.92 14.15 -1.82
N LEU A 82 8.63 14.35 -0.53
CA LEU A 82 9.36 15.26 0.35
C LEU A 82 10.51 14.55 1.05
N SER A 83 11.60 15.27 1.28
CA SER A 83 12.66 14.90 2.20
C SER A 83 12.19 15.00 3.66
N LEU A 84 12.93 14.36 4.57
CA LEU A 84 12.62 14.41 6.01
C LEU A 84 12.60 15.84 6.58
N ASP A 85 13.45 16.72 6.05
CA ASP A 85 13.49 18.13 6.43
C ASP A 85 12.24 18.88 5.95
N GLU A 86 11.78 18.59 4.71
CA GLU A 86 10.56 19.19 4.14
C GLU A 86 9.29 18.75 4.88
N ILE A 87 9.21 17.49 5.32
CA ILE A 87 8.10 16.98 6.15
C ILE A 87 8.03 17.71 7.50
N SER A 88 9.19 17.97 8.10
CA SER A 88 9.28 18.63 9.42
C SER A 88 8.87 20.10 9.37
N LEU A 89 8.99 20.75 8.21
CA LEU A 89 8.61 22.15 7.99
C LEU A 89 7.11 22.32 7.69
N ASP A 90 6.51 21.38 6.94
CA ASP A 90 5.10 21.42 6.53
C ASP A 90 4.11 21.16 7.69
N SER A 91 4.62 20.62 8.81
CA SER A 91 3.84 20.33 10.02
C SER A 91 3.43 21.57 10.84
N THR A 92 3.66 22.79 10.32
CA THR A 92 3.40 24.06 11.02
C THR A 92 2.21 24.87 10.50
N LEU A 93 1.34 24.26 9.69
CA LEU A 93 0.08 24.87 9.20
C LEU A 93 -1.16 24.34 9.92
#